data_AF-A0A7L3HM31-F1
#
_entry.id   AF-A0A7L3HM31-F1
#
_cell.length_a   1.000
_cell.length_b   1.000
_cell.length_c   1.000
_cell.angle_alpha   90.00
_cell.angle_beta   90.00
_cell.angle_gamma   90.00
#
_symmetry.space_group_name_H-M   'P 1'
#
loop_
_entity.id
_entity.type
_entity.pdbx_description
1 polymer ?
#
loop_
_entity_poly.entity_id
_entity_poly.type
_entity_poly.pdbx_seq_one_letter_code
_entity_poly.pdbx_strand_id
1 'polypeptide(L)' 'QMVLLARCEGRCSQTSRSEPLVSFSTVLKQPFRSSCHCCRPQTSKLKAMRLRCSGGMRLTATYRYILSCHCEQCSS' A
#
# COMPACT_ATOMS: atom_id res chain seq x y z
N GLN A 1 -12.97 -21.05 -8.95
CA GLN A 1 -11.96 -20.65 -9.95
C GLN A 1 -10.79 -20.04 -9.19
N MET A 2 -9.55 -20.47 -9.42
CA MET A 2 -8.35 -19.93 -8.76
C MET A 2 -7.63 -18.96 -9.69
N VAL A 3 -6.93 -17.97 -9.12
CA VAL A 3 -6.21 -16.92 -9.87
C VAL A 3 -4.84 -16.71 -9.25
N LEU A 4 -3.81 -16.58 -10.09
CA LEU A 4 -2.47 -16.20 -9.65
C LEU A 4 -2.43 -14.70 -9.34
N LEU A 5 -1.93 -14.35 -8.16
CA LEU A 5 -1.71 -12.98 -7.71
C LEU A 5 -0.22 -12.76 -7.42
N ALA A 6 0.18 -11.50 -7.41
CA ALA A 6 1.50 -11.06 -6.96
C ALA A 6 1.34 -10.20 -5.69
N ARG A 7 2.36 -10.17 -4.83
CA ARG A 7 2.40 -9.36 -3.61
C ARG A 7 3.78 -8.71 -3.43
N CYS A 8 3.82 -7.60 -2.69
CA CYS A 8 5.07 -6.97 -2.26
C CYS A 8 5.37 -7.38 -0.82
N GLU A 9 6.60 -7.85 -0.58
CA GLU A 9 7.08 -8.27 0.74
C GLU A 9 8.61 -8.09 0.78
N GLY A 10 9.14 -7.66 1.92
CA GLY A 10 10.57 -7.42 2.08
C GLY A 10 10.87 -6.32 3.09
N ARG A 11 12.17 -6.10 3.34
CA ARG A 11 12.67 -5.03 4.21
C ARG A 11 13.28 -3.93 3.36
N CYS A 12 12.85 -2.69 3.59
CA CYS A 12 13.48 -1.52 2.98
C CYS A 12 14.83 -1.23 3.63
N SER A 13 15.77 -0.72 2.83
CA SER A 13 17.13 -0.42 3.30
C SER A 13 17.19 0.85 4.16
N GLN A 14 16.24 1.77 3.98
CA GLN A 14 16.16 3.00 4.76
C GLN A 14 15.69 2.71 6.19
N THR A 15 16.45 3.23 7.17
CA THR A 15 16.05 3.17 8.59
C THR A 15 14.84 4.07 8.85
N SER A 16 13.85 3.57 9.58
CA SER A 16 12.76 4.41 10.11
C SER A 16 13.25 5.31 11.24
N ARG A 17 12.80 6.56 11.29
CA ARG A 17 13.18 7.58 12.28
C ARG A 17 11.98 8.42 12.69
N SER A 18 12.02 8.99 13.89
CA SER A 18 11.01 9.93 14.38
C SER A 18 11.66 10.93 15.32
N GLU A 19 11.71 12.19 14.91
CA GLU A 19 12.36 13.26 15.66
C GLU A 19 11.30 14.22 16.23
N PRO A 20 11.42 14.65 17.49
CA PRO A 20 10.48 15.61 18.06
C PRO A 20 10.64 16.98 17.40
N LEU A 21 9.51 17.66 17.17
CA LEU A 21 9.49 19.03 16.68
C LEU A 21 9.29 19.99 17.85
N VAL A 22 10.24 20.92 18.02
CA VAL A 22 10.13 22.00 19.00
C VAL A 22 9.27 23.11 18.40
N SER A 23 8.14 23.41 19.04
CA SER A 23 7.35 24.60 18.70
C SER A 23 7.25 25.52 19.91
N PHE A 24 7.40 26.82 19.65
CA PHE A 24 7.17 27.87 20.64
C PHE A 24 5.73 28.41 20.57
N SER A 25 4.92 27.93 19.62
CA SER A 25 3.47 28.19 19.61
C SER A 25 2.78 27.41 20.73
N THR A 26 1.70 27.97 21.29
CA THR A 26 0.87 27.31 22.32
C THR A 26 0.16 26.05 21.84
N VAL A 27 0.12 25.83 20.52
CA VAL A 27 -0.49 24.64 19.88
C VAL A 27 0.58 23.90 19.08
N LEU A 28 0.73 22.62 19.35
CA LEU A 28 1.63 21.72 18.63
C LEU A 28 0.78 20.72 17.82
N LYS A 29 0.64 20.95 16.50
CA LYS A 29 -0.26 20.14 15.64
C LYS A 29 0.30 18.74 15.34
N GLN A 30 1.60 18.65 15.03
CA GLN A 30 2.28 17.40 14.74
C GLN A 30 3.60 17.35 15.52
N PRO A 31 3.70 16.56 16.59
CA PRO A 31 4.83 16.60 17.52
C PRO A 31 6.09 15.92 17.02
N PHE A 32 6.00 15.18 15.92
CA PHE A 32 7.13 14.45 15.37
C PHE A 32 7.26 14.67 13.87
N ARG A 33 8.50 14.77 13.42
CA ARG A 33 8.89 14.58 12.02
C ARG A 33 9.32 13.13 11.86
N SER A 34 8.42 12.31 11.34
CA SER A 34 8.67 10.88 11.14
C SER A 34 9.11 10.57 9.70
N SER A 35 9.96 9.56 9.57
CA SER A 35 10.31 8.95 8.30
C SER A 35 10.30 7.43 8.39
N CYS A 36 9.61 6.76 7.47
CA CYS A 36 9.59 5.31 7.37
C CYS A 36 9.35 4.92 5.91
N HIS A 37 9.97 3.85 5.46
CA HIS A 37 9.81 3.32 4.11
C HIS A 37 9.17 1.93 4.14
N CYS A 38 8.16 1.71 3.32
CA CYS A 38 7.43 0.45 3.25
C CYS A 38 7.55 -0.16 1.85
N CYS A 39 7.73 -1.48 1.78
CA CYS A 39 7.69 -2.21 0.51
C CYS A 39 6.25 -2.24 -0.01
N ARG A 40 5.98 -1.49 -1.08
CA ARG A 40 4.64 -1.30 -1.64
C ARG A 40 4.65 -1.38 -3.17
N PRO A 41 3.49 -1.68 -3.79
CA PRO A 41 3.39 -1.78 -5.25
C PRO A 41 3.73 -0.46 -5.93
N GLN A 42 4.69 -0.48 -6.85
CA GLN A 42 5.04 0.68 -7.67
C GLN A 42 4.19 0.71 -8.94
N THR A 43 4.18 -0.40 -9.67
CA THR A 43 3.38 -0.55 -10.90
C THR A 43 2.45 -1.75 -10.78
N SER A 44 1.23 -1.60 -11.29
CA SER A 44 0.22 -2.65 -11.30
C SER A 44 -0.74 -2.48 -12.47
N LYS A 45 -1.36 -3.58 -12.90
CA LYS A 45 -2.39 -3.59 -13.94
C LYS A 45 -3.75 -3.93 -13.34
N LEU A 46 -4.76 -3.11 -13.61
CA LEU A 46 -6.14 -3.44 -13.27
C LEU A 46 -6.62 -4.63 -14.12
N LYS A 47 -7.17 -5.65 -13.47
CA LYS A 47 -7.75 -6.83 -14.09
C LYS A 47 -9.19 -7.03 -13.62
N ALA A 48 -9.99 -7.64 -14.47
CA ALA A 48 -11.35 -8.03 -14.17
C ALA A 48 -11.56 -9.52 -14.47
N MET A 49 -12.38 -10.18 -13.66
CA MET A 49 -12.78 -11.57 -13.80
C MET A 49 -14.30 -11.66 -13.63
N ARG A 50 -14.96 -12.43 -14.49
CA ARG A 50 -16.39 -12.74 -14.33
C ARG A 50 -16.55 -14.09 -13.63
N LEU A 51 -17.12 -14.06 -12.43
CA LEU A 51 -17.53 -15.22 -11.68
C LEU A 51 -18.93 -15.66 -12.14
N ARG A 52 -19.15 -16.97 -12.13
CA ARG A 52 -20.48 -17.57 -12.32
C ARG A 52 -20.95 -18.04 -10.96
N CYS A 53 -22.08 -17.49 -10.50
CA CYS A 53 -22.70 -17.82 -9.24
C CYS A 53 -23.93 -18.72 -9.48
N SER A 54 -24.53 -19.21 -8.40
CA SER A 54 -25.82 -19.91 -8.47
C SER A 54 -26.90 -19.04 -9.12
N GLY A 55 -27.93 -19.68 -9.70
CA GLY A 55 -29.01 -18.96 -10.38
C GLY A 55 -28.62 -18.30 -11.71
N GLY A 56 -27.49 -18.68 -12.31
CA GLY A 56 -27.01 -18.11 -13.58
C GLY A 56 -26.46 -16.68 -13.47
N MET A 57 -26.39 -16.14 -12.24
CA MET A 57 -25.89 -14.80 -11.98
C MET A 57 -24.40 -14.69 -12.32
N ARG A 58 -24.02 -13.58 -12.96
CA ARG A 58 -22.62 -13.28 -13.31
C ARG A 58 -22.15 -12.06 -12.52
N LEU A 59 -21.14 -12.24 -11.68
CA LEU A 59 -20.53 -11.15 -10.91
C LEU A 59 -19.16 -10.80 -11.48
N THR A 60 -18.82 -9.51 -11.55
CA THR A 60 -17.50 -9.05 -11.98
C THR A 60 -16.66 -8.69 -10.76
N ALA A 61 -15.58 -9.43 -10.54
CA ALA A 61 -14.55 -9.09 -9.56
C ALA A 61 -13.44 -8.31 -10.25
N THR A 62 -12.96 -7.23 -9.62
CA THR A 62 -11.81 -6.46 -10.10
C THR A 62 -10.68 -6.52 -9.08
N TYR A 63 -9.44 -6.57 -9.55
CA TYR A 63 -8.24 -6.59 -8.71
C TYR A 63 -7.05 -5.98 -9.45
N ARG A 64 -6.00 -5.61 -8.72
CA ARG A 64 -4.74 -5.16 -9.30
C ARG A 64 -3.72 -6.29 -9.28
N TYR A 65 -3.14 -6.57 -10.44
CA TYR A 65 -2.00 -7.49 -10.56
C TYR A 65 -0.71 -6.68 -10.49
N ILE A 66 0.05 -6.86 -9.41
CA ILE A 66 1.28 -6.13 -9.13
C ILE A 66 2.38 -6.57 -10.11
N LEU A 67 3.09 -5.61 -10.68
CA LEU A 67 4.17 -5.85 -11.66
C LEU A 67 5.55 -5.51 -11.08
N SER A 68 5.64 -4.48 -10.23
CA SER A 68 6.86 -4.15 -9.51
C SER A 68 6.56 -3.60 -8.12
N CYS A 69 7.52 -3.74 -7.21
CA CYS A 69 7.49 -3.25 -5.85
C CYS A 69 8.65 -2.28 -5.62
N HIS A 70 8.47 -1.32 -4.73
CA HIS A 70 9.52 -0.40 -4.32
C HIS A 70 9.30 0.05 -2.87
N CYS A 71 10.32 0.68 -2.30
CA CYS A 71 10.25 1.29 -0.98
C CYS A 71 9.77 2.73 -1.12
N GLU A 72 8.60 3.04 -0.58
CA GLU A 72 8.02 4.39 -0.56
C GLU A 72 7.79 4.88 0.87
N GLN A 73 7.74 6.19 1.03
CA GLN A 73 7.50 6.84 2.32
C GLN A 73 6.13 6.43 2.91
N CYS A 74 6.07 6.18 4.21
CA CYS A 74 4.81 6.01 4.91
C CYS A 74 4.03 7.34 4.88
N SER A 75 2.72 7.26 4.65
CA SER A 75 1.81 8.36 4.93
C SER A 75 1.59 8.43 6.45
N SER A 76 1.98 9.55 7.07
CA SER A 76 1.68 9.87 8.48
C SER A 76 0.23 10.30 8.67
#